data_AF-A0A139XFF0-F1
#
_entry.id   AF-A0A139XFF0-F1
#
_cell.length_a   1.000
_cell.length_b   1.000
_cell.length_c   1.000
_cell.angle_alpha   90.00
_cell.angle_beta   90.00
_cell.angle_gamma   90.00
#
_symmetry.space_group_name_H-M   'P 1'
#
loop_
_entity.id
_entity.type
_entity.pdbx_description
1 polymer ?
#
loop_
_entity_poly.entity_id
_entity_poly.type
_entity_poly.pdbx_seq_one_letter_code
_entity_poly.pdbx_strand_id
1 'polypeptide(L)'
;MELTGKQKQQFLEALIHAFPSKDGLRMMLSCRLEWDLDRVAGGNTLKDIVFNLLTWTESREQLTQLLEAALAENPFNPKLIKLRKSYLNPIKEDEINNLKLILGKDDHRRTSHR
;
A
#
# COMPACT_ATOMS: atom_id res chain seq x y z
N MET A 1 6.84 -8.63 0.14
CA MET A 1 6.06 -8.23 -1.06
C MET A 1 6.77 -7.07 -1.76
N GLU A 2 7.10 -7.17 -3.05
CA GLU A 2 7.80 -6.10 -3.78
C GLU A 2 6.81 -5.17 -4.49
N LEU A 3 7.03 -3.87 -4.41
CA LEU A 3 6.25 -2.87 -5.13
C LEU A 3 6.69 -2.82 -6.60
N THR A 4 5.73 -2.86 -7.52
CA THR A 4 6.01 -2.54 -8.93
C THR A 4 6.45 -1.07 -9.05
N GLY A 5 7.22 -0.72 -10.09
CA GLY A 5 7.67 0.66 -10.31
C GLY A 5 6.54 1.69 -10.33
N LYS A 6 5.37 1.32 -10.86
CA LYS A 6 4.16 2.16 -10.84
C LYS A 6 3.61 2.36 -9.43
N GLN A 7 3.57 1.31 -8.61
CA GLN A 7 3.13 1.41 -7.22
C GLN A 7 4.10 2.25 -6.39
N LYS A 8 5.42 2.10 -6.58
CA LYS A 8 6.43 2.95 -5.92
C LYS A 8 6.20 4.43 -6.23
N GLN A 9 5.96 4.76 -7.50
CA GLN A 9 5.68 6.13 -7.92
C GLN A 9 4.41 6.68 -7.28
N GLN A 10 3.32 5.90 -7.28
CA GLN A 10 2.07 6.31 -6.64
C GLN A 10 2.23 6.54 -5.13
N PHE A 11 2.99 5.68 -4.45
CA PHE A 11 3.27 5.80 -3.03
C PHE A 11 4.09 7.06 -2.72
N LEU A 12 5.13 7.29 -3.52
CA LEU A 12 5.97 8.47 -3.40
C LEU A 12 5.17 9.77 -3.59
N GLU A 13 4.33 9.83 -4.64
CA GLU A 13 3.48 11.00 -4.88
C GLU A 13 2.41 11.20 -3.79
N ALA A 14 1.88 10.12 -3.22
CA ALA A 14 0.90 10.20 -2.15
C ALA A 14 1.53 10.73 -0.86
N LEU A 15 2.73 10.25 -0.49
CA LEU A 15 3.46 10.71 0.68
C LEU A 15 3.92 12.16 0.55
N ILE A 16 4.48 12.57 -0.60
CA ILE A 16 4.89 13.97 -0.83
C ILE A 16 3.68 14.90 -0.74
N HIS A 17 2.52 14.49 -1.25
CA HIS A 17 1.30 15.29 -1.18
C HIS A 17 0.69 15.33 0.22
N ALA A 18 0.81 14.25 1.01
CA ALA A 18 0.34 14.21 2.40
C ALA A 18 1.28 14.99 3.34
N PHE A 19 2.57 14.98 3.06
CA PHE A 19 3.62 15.58 3.87
C PHE A 19 4.49 16.48 2.97
N PRO A 20 4.08 17.73 2.71
CA PRO A 20 4.82 18.64 1.84
C PRO A 20 6.14 19.14 2.44
N SER A 21 6.42 18.83 3.71
CA SER A 21 7.66 19.19 4.41
C SER A 21 8.37 17.97 5.00
N LYS A 22 9.70 18.01 5.03
CA LYS A 22 10.54 16.99 5.68
C LYS A 22 10.15 16.83 7.16
N ASP A 23 9.93 17.94 7.85
CA ASP A 23 9.56 17.92 9.27
C ASP A 23 8.21 17.25 9.53
N GLY A 24 7.21 17.47 8.67
CA GLY A 24 5.92 16.79 8.80
C GLY A 24 6.05 15.27 8.65
N LEU A 25 6.84 14.82 7.67
CA LEU A 25 7.14 13.40 7.50
C LEU A 25 7.90 12.84 8.72
N ARG A 26 8.93 13.56 9.20
CA ARG A 26 9.74 13.17 10.36
C ARG A 26 8.88 13.04 11.62
N MET A 27 8.00 14.00 11.88
CA MET A 27 7.09 13.97 13.03
C MET A 27 6.15 12.76 12.94
N MET A 28 5.57 12.49 11.78
CA MET A 28 4.69 11.33 11.60
C MET A 28 5.43 10.01 11.89
N LEU A 29 6.64 9.84 11.34
CA LEU A 29 7.46 8.65 11.58
C LEU A 29 7.87 8.49 13.04
N SER A 30 8.32 9.57 13.68
CA SER A 30 8.77 9.53 15.06
C SER A 30 7.61 9.31 16.04
N CYS A 31 6.48 9.98 15.84
CA CYS A 31 5.35 9.92 16.76
C CYS A 31 4.53 8.63 16.60
N ARG A 32 4.44 8.07 15.39
CA ARG A 32 3.57 6.90 15.13
C ARG A 32 4.32 5.58 15.00
N LEU A 33 5.55 5.60 14.53
CA LEU A 33 6.34 4.40 14.22
C LEU A 33 7.61 4.30 15.06
N GLU A 34 7.93 5.34 15.84
CA GLU A 34 9.20 5.45 16.57
C GLU A 34 10.42 5.34 15.64
N TRP A 35 10.25 5.73 14.37
CA TRP A 35 11.31 5.71 13.38
C TRP A 35 11.96 7.08 13.26
N ASP A 36 13.28 7.09 13.24
CA ASP A 36 14.08 8.28 13.01
C ASP A 36 14.34 8.44 11.50
N LEU A 37 13.75 9.47 10.91
CA LEU A 37 13.85 9.74 9.47
C LEU A 37 15.31 9.85 9.01
N ASP A 38 16.16 10.54 9.77
CA ASP A 38 17.56 10.75 9.40
C ASP A 38 18.40 9.47 9.52
N ARG A 39 17.97 8.50 10.35
CA ARG A 39 18.60 7.17 10.44
C ARG A 39 18.12 6.19 9.36
N VAL A 40 16.85 6.28 8.94
CA VAL A 40 16.27 5.30 8.00
C VAL A 40 16.32 5.76 6.55
N ALA A 41 16.24 7.08 6.31
CA ALA A 41 16.16 7.66 4.97
C ALA A 41 16.82 9.04 4.90
N GLY A 42 18.06 9.06 4.42
CA GLY A 42 18.76 10.30 4.04
C GLY A 42 18.32 10.80 2.65
N GLY A 43 18.77 12.00 2.29
CA GLY A 43 18.57 12.57 0.95
C GLY A 43 18.68 14.09 0.92
N ASN A 44 18.92 14.65 -0.26
CA ASN A 44 19.00 16.10 -0.44
C ASN A 44 17.64 16.75 -0.65
N THR A 45 16.69 16.02 -1.23
CA THR A 45 15.33 16.52 -1.49
C THR A 45 14.29 15.67 -0.77
N LEU A 46 13.11 16.23 -0.52
CA LEU A 46 11.97 15.49 0.04
C LEU A 46 11.64 14.26 -0.81
N LYS A 47 11.79 14.37 -2.14
CA LYS A 47 11.56 13.27 -3.06
C LYS A 47 12.56 12.13 -2.85
N ASP A 48 13.84 12.44 -2.70
CA ASP A 48 14.88 11.43 -2.44
C ASP A 48 14.65 10.76 -1.08
N ILE A 49 14.33 11.55 -0.05
CA ILE A 49 14.04 11.06 1.30
C ILE A 49 12.86 10.08 1.27
N VAL A 50 11.75 10.45 0.62
CA VAL A 50 10.56 9.58 0.51
C VAL A 50 10.89 8.31 -0.29
N PHE A 51 11.67 8.42 -1.37
CA PHE A 51 12.08 7.25 -2.16
C PHE A 51 12.95 6.28 -1.35
N ASN A 52 13.92 6.80 -0.60
CA ASN A 52 14.79 6.00 0.25
C ASN A 52 14.00 5.35 1.41
N LEU A 53 13.06 6.09 2.00
CA LEU A 53 12.14 5.55 3.02
C LEU A 53 11.30 4.39 2.47
N LEU A 54 10.77 4.53 1.24
CA LEU A 54 10.03 3.44 0.57
C LEU A 54 10.90 2.22 0.32
N THR A 55 12.14 2.42 -0.13
CA THR A 55 13.09 1.32 -0.36
C THR A 55 13.45 0.60 0.95
N TRP A 56 13.66 1.37 2.03
CA TRP A 56 13.95 0.82 3.35
C TRP A 56 12.77 0.04 3.94
N THR A 57 11.55 0.57 3.82
CA THR A 57 10.33 -0.10 4.30
C THR A 57 9.97 -1.33 3.47
N GLU A 58 10.19 -1.30 2.15
CA GLU A 58 10.01 -2.45 1.27
C GLU A 58 10.94 -3.61 1.67
N SER A 59 12.21 -3.32 1.93
CA SER A 59 13.21 -4.31 2.35
C SER A 59 12.89 -4.95 3.71
N ARG A 60 12.01 -4.33 4.50
CA ARG A 60 11.60 -4.79 5.84
C ARG A 60 10.15 -5.27 5.89
N GLU A 61 9.45 -5.27 4.76
CA GLU A 61 8.02 -5.59 4.68
C GLU A 61 7.13 -4.68 5.57
N GLN A 62 7.59 -3.47 5.87
CA GLN A 62 6.89 -2.49 6.73
C GLN A 62 6.10 -1.43 5.93
N LEU A 63 5.90 -1.66 4.62
CA LEU A 63 5.13 -0.76 3.75
C LEU A 63 3.70 -0.54 4.24
N THR A 64 3.04 -1.61 4.70
CA THR A 64 1.70 -1.52 5.28
C THR A 64 1.68 -0.64 6.53
N GLN A 65 2.70 -0.79 7.39
CA GLN A 65 2.82 -0.01 8.62
C GLN A 65 3.02 1.49 8.32
N LEU A 66 3.86 1.80 7.33
CA LEU A 66 4.04 3.17 6.84
C LEU A 66 2.74 3.76 6.27
N LEU A 67 2.00 2.97 5.49
CA LEU A 67 0.74 3.42 4.89
C LEU A 67 -0.33 3.72 5.94
N GLU A 68 -0.52 2.83 6.91
CA GLU A 68 -1.48 3.01 7.99
C GLU A 68 -1.11 4.22 8.87
N ALA A 69 0.17 4.42 9.19
CA ALA A 69 0.62 5.61 9.91
C ALA A 69 0.38 6.91 9.13
N ALA A 70 0.68 6.91 7.83
CA ALA A 70 0.43 8.06 6.96
C ALA A 70 -1.06 8.41 6.87
N LEU A 71 -1.93 7.39 6.79
CA LEU A 71 -3.39 7.57 6.78
C LEU A 71 -3.94 8.02 8.12
N ALA A 72 -3.39 7.52 9.22
CA ALA A 72 -3.87 7.92 10.53
C ALA A 72 -3.54 9.40 10.83
N GLU A 73 -2.49 9.95 10.20
CA GLU A 73 -2.16 11.39 10.24
C GLU A 73 -2.97 12.20 9.21
N ASN A 74 -3.15 11.66 8.00
CA ASN A 74 -3.88 12.32 6.91
C ASN A 74 -5.05 11.45 6.41
N PRO A 75 -6.11 11.25 7.23
CA PRO A 75 -7.17 10.27 6.95
C PRO A 75 -8.00 10.62 5.72
N PHE A 76 -8.05 11.89 5.34
CA PHE A 76 -8.83 12.38 4.20
C PHE A 76 -8.00 12.57 2.93
N ASN A 77 -6.72 12.16 2.91
CA ASN A 77 -5.91 12.30 1.71
C ASN A 77 -6.35 11.29 0.63
N PRO A 78 -6.89 11.75 -0.50
CA PRO A 78 -7.47 10.85 -1.51
C PRO A 78 -6.42 9.95 -2.17
N LYS A 79 -5.16 10.40 -2.26
CA LYS A 79 -4.06 9.60 -2.82
C LYS A 79 -3.71 8.43 -1.90
N LEU A 80 -3.62 8.67 -0.58
CA LEU A 80 -3.37 7.62 0.41
C LEU A 80 -4.53 6.63 0.50
N ILE A 81 -5.78 7.11 0.45
CA ILE A 81 -6.96 6.23 0.45
C ILE A 81 -6.96 5.32 -0.79
N LYS A 82 -6.68 5.89 -1.97
CA LYS A 82 -6.60 5.12 -3.23
C LYS A 82 -5.48 4.08 -3.17
N LEU A 83 -4.32 4.47 -2.64
CA LEU A 83 -3.18 3.59 -2.44
C LEU A 83 -3.55 2.41 -1.51
N ARG A 84 -4.18 2.68 -0.36
CA ARG A 84 -4.71 1.65 0.55
C ARG A 84 -5.70 0.73 -0.14
N LYS A 85 -6.64 1.25 -0.90
CA LYS A 85 -7.56 0.40 -1.69
C LYS A 85 -6.82 -0.47 -2.70
N SER A 86 -5.75 0.02 -3.32
CA SER A 86 -4.97 -0.77 -4.29
C SER A 86 -4.01 -1.78 -3.64
N TYR A 87 -3.59 -1.54 -2.38
CA TYR A 87 -2.53 -2.29 -1.71
C TYR A 87 -3.07 -3.23 -0.60
N LEU A 88 -4.10 -2.81 0.13
CA LEU A 88 -4.74 -3.51 1.26
C LEU A 88 -6.09 -4.11 0.90
N ASN A 89 -6.55 -4.01 -0.35
CA ASN A 89 -7.71 -4.76 -0.82
C ASN A 89 -7.29 -5.97 -1.68
N PRO A 90 -6.60 -6.99 -1.13
CA PRO A 90 -6.83 -8.33 -1.61
C PRO A 90 -8.14 -8.78 -0.96
N ILE A 91 -9.28 -8.30 -1.46
CA ILE A 91 -10.38 -9.24 -1.52
C ILE A 91 -9.86 -10.28 -2.49
N LYS A 92 -9.31 -11.34 -1.90
CA LYS A 92 -8.74 -12.53 -2.50
C LYS A 92 -9.48 -12.81 -3.80
N GLU A 93 -8.95 -12.35 -4.92
CA GLU A 93 -9.48 -12.73 -6.22
C GLU A 93 -9.33 -14.26 -6.37
N ASP A 94 -8.31 -14.82 -5.71
CA ASP A 94 -8.16 -16.25 -5.42
C ASP A 94 -9.32 -16.87 -4.61
N GLU A 95 -9.90 -16.20 -3.60
CA GLU A 95 -11.06 -16.77 -2.87
C GLU A 95 -12.38 -16.50 -3.55
N ILE A 96 -12.55 -15.38 -4.27
CA ILE A 96 -13.73 -15.19 -5.12
C ILE A 96 -13.73 -16.22 -6.26
N ASN A 97 -12.58 -16.48 -6.88
CA ASN A 97 -12.45 -17.49 -7.93
C ASN A 97 -12.59 -18.92 -7.39
N ASN A 98 -12.05 -19.22 -6.20
CA ASN A 98 -12.30 -20.51 -5.53
C ASN A 98 -13.76 -20.70 -5.12
N LEU A 99 -14.45 -19.66 -4.64
CA LEU A 99 -15.88 -19.74 -4.33
C LEU A 99 -16.74 -19.93 -5.59
N LYS A 100 -16.38 -19.27 -6.71
CA LYS A 100 -17.04 -19.49 -8.01
C LYS A 100 -16.81 -20.90 -8.55
N LEU A 101 -15.66 -21.52 -8.28
CA LEU A 101 -15.36 -22.89 -8.69
C LEU A 101 -16.15 -23.93 -7.88
N ILE A 102 -16.42 -23.65 -6.59
CA ILE A 102 -17.21 -24.50 -5.71
C ILE A 102 -18.72 -24.39 -6.02
N LEU A 103 -19.19 -23.22 -6.47
CA LEU A 103 -20.60 -22.99 -6.87
C LEU A 103 -20.87 -23.28 -8.36
N GLY A 104 -19.88 -23.80 -9.10
CA GLY A 104 -19.94 -24.01 -10.56
C GLY A 104 -19.95 -25.48 -11.01
N LYS A 105 -20.29 -26.43 -10.13
CA LYS A 105 -20.60 -27.81 -10.52
C LYS A 105 -21.97 -28.15 -9.95
N ASP A 106 -23.01 -28.00 -10.76
CA ASP A 106 -24.22 -28.83 -10.76
C ASP A 106 -25.23 -28.27 -11.78
N ASP A 107 -24.94 -28.35 -13.07
CA ASP A 107 -26.00 -28.64 -14.06
C ASP A 107 -25.40 -29.21 -15.36
N HIS A 108 -24.76 -30.37 -15.23
CA HIS A 108 -24.66 -31.30 -16.34
C HIS A 108 -25.29 -32.61 -15.89
N ARG A 109 -26.60 -32.77 -16.11
CA ARG A 109 -27.23 -33.95 -16.74
C ARG A 109 -28.76 -33.98 -16.53
N ARG A 110 -29.49 -33.60 -17.57
CA ARG A 110 -30.57 -34.44 -18.12
C ARG A 110 -30.64 -34.21 -19.63
N THR A 111 -29.71 -34.80 -20.35
CA THR A 111 -30.02 -35.93 -21.27
C THR A 111 -31.15 -35.59 -22.24
N SER A 112 -30.74 -35.19 -23.45
CA SER A 112 -31.38 -35.61 -24.69
C SER A 112 -32.03 -36.98 -24.53
N HIS A 113 -33.32 -37.11 -24.82
CA HIS A 113 -33.90 -38.31 -25.40
C HIS A 113 -35.23 -37.96 -26.06
N ARG A 114 -35.15 -37.93 -27.40
CA ARG A 114 -36.16 -38.33 -28.39
C ARG A 114 -37.32 -37.38 -28.71
#